data_AF-A0A2C9LA04-F1
#
_entry.id   AF-A0A2C9LA04-F1
#
_cell.length_a   1.000
_cell.length_b   1.000
_cell.length_c   1.000
_cell.angle_alpha   90.00
_cell.angle_beta   90.00
_cell.angle_gamma   90.00
#
_symmetry.space_group_name_H-M   'P 1'
#
loop_
_entity.id
_entity.type
_entity.pdbx_description
1 polymer ?
#
loop_
_entity_poly.entity_id
_entity_poly.type
_entity_poly.pdbx_seq_one_letter_code
_entity_poly.pdbx_strand_id
1 'polypeptide(L)'
;EKDQRSLDLDTAKAMLSLVLGKDWPLFSYFHLFLEHQTKYKVINKDQWCNILEFSRVIQPDLDNYDEDGAWPVMLDEFVEWLKEKSNEGREMRS
;
A
#
# COMPACT_ATOMS: atom_id res chain seq x y z
N GLU A 1 20.15 -22.73 -6.78
CA GLU A 1 19.78 -21.46 -6.11
C GLU A 1 18.34 -21.15 -6.48
N LYS A 2 17.40 -21.46 -5.59
CA LYS A 2 15.98 -21.59 -5.96
C LYS A 2 15.30 -20.23 -5.85
N ASP A 3 15.21 -19.53 -6.98
CA ASP A 3 14.10 -18.67 -7.42
C ASP A 3 13.21 -18.12 -6.29
N GLN A 4 13.76 -17.28 -5.40
CA GLN A 4 12.94 -16.53 -4.45
C GLN A 4 12.32 -15.35 -5.20
N ARG A 5 11.18 -15.59 -5.88
CA ARG A 5 10.35 -14.54 -6.51
C ARG A 5 9.51 -13.74 -5.51
N SER A 6 9.85 -13.83 -4.23
CA SER A 6 9.15 -13.18 -3.12
C SER A 6 10.15 -12.63 -2.12
N LEU A 7 9.99 -11.36 -1.81
CA LEU A 7 10.74 -10.63 -0.80
C LEU A 7 10.00 -10.76 0.53
N ASP A 8 10.69 -10.90 1.65
CA ASP A 8 10.05 -10.80 2.96
C ASP A 8 9.48 -9.39 3.17
N LEU A 9 8.40 -9.30 3.95
CA LEU A 9 7.69 -8.05 4.18
C LEU A 9 8.62 -6.97 4.79
N ASP A 10 9.53 -7.35 5.67
CA ASP A 10 10.38 -6.39 6.38
C ASP A 10 11.40 -5.73 5.43
N THR A 11 12.06 -6.54 4.62
CA THR A 11 12.92 -6.07 3.53
C THR A 11 12.12 -5.29 2.49
N ALA A 12 10.91 -5.72 2.16
CA ALA A 12 10.04 -5.01 1.22
C ALA A 12 9.67 -3.61 1.72
N LYS A 13 9.27 -3.47 3.00
CA LYS A 13 8.98 -2.16 3.62
C LYS A 13 10.19 -1.24 3.53
N ALA A 14 11.38 -1.74 3.89
CA ALA A 14 12.62 -0.95 3.84
C ALA A 14 12.94 -0.47 2.42
N MET A 15 12.85 -1.37 1.42
CA MET A 15 13.11 -1.02 0.03
C MET A 15 12.06 -0.05 -0.54
N LEU A 16 10.77 -0.26 -0.26
CA LEU A 16 9.71 0.65 -0.68
C LEU A 16 9.89 2.03 -0.05
N SER A 17 10.35 2.11 1.20
CA SER A 17 10.68 3.39 1.86
C SER A 17 11.78 4.14 1.13
N LEU A 18 12.80 3.44 0.64
CA LEU A 18 13.88 4.06 -0.13
C LEU A 18 13.41 4.54 -1.51
N VAL A 19 12.52 3.80 -2.16
CA VAL A 19 12.06 4.08 -3.54
C VAL A 19 10.92 5.09 -3.59
N LEU A 20 9.97 5.00 -2.67
CA LEU A 20 8.72 5.77 -2.68
C LEU A 20 8.59 6.76 -1.53
N GLY A 21 9.44 6.68 -0.50
CA GLY A 21 9.28 7.48 0.72
C GLY A 21 9.38 8.99 0.53
N LYS A 22 9.91 9.46 -0.61
CA LYS A 22 9.97 10.90 -0.94
C LYS A 22 8.91 11.33 -1.95
N ASP A 23 8.58 10.45 -2.90
CA ASP A 23 7.80 10.79 -4.08
C ASP A 23 6.33 10.39 -3.96
N TRP A 24 5.98 9.47 -3.06
CA TRP A 24 4.60 9.00 -2.88
C TRP A 24 3.99 9.52 -1.57
N PRO A 25 3.05 10.48 -1.63
CA PRO A 25 2.47 11.10 -0.43
C PRO A 25 1.74 10.12 0.49
N LEU A 26 1.19 9.04 -0.07
CA LEU A 26 0.49 8.00 0.70
C LEU A 26 1.44 6.95 1.30
N PHE A 27 2.74 7.02 1.03
CA PHE A 27 3.68 6.01 1.47
C PHE A 27 3.69 5.83 2.99
N SER A 28 3.60 6.91 3.77
CA SER A 28 3.58 6.81 5.24
C SER A 28 2.36 6.01 5.75
N TYR A 29 1.19 6.20 5.13
CA TYR A 29 0.00 5.43 5.44
C TYR A 29 0.11 3.99 4.96
N PHE A 30 0.66 3.78 3.77
CA PHE A 30 0.89 2.44 3.24
C PHE A 30 1.86 1.64 4.10
N HIS A 31 2.95 2.27 4.56
CA HIS A 31 3.89 1.66 5.49
C HIS A 31 3.20 1.25 6.79
N LEU A 32 2.37 2.14 7.35
CA LEU A 32 1.62 1.86 8.57
C LEU A 32 0.60 0.72 8.36
N PHE A 33 -0.07 0.68 7.21
CA PHE A 33 -0.94 -0.44 6.82
C PHE A 33 -0.16 -1.75 6.76
N LEU A 34 1.03 -1.76 6.14
CA LEU A 34 1.88 -2.95 6.08
C LEU A 34 2.36 -3.42 7.46
N GLU A 35 2.48 -2.52 8.43
CA GLU A 35 2.80 -2.85 9.83
C GLU A 35 1.60 -3.41 10.61
N HIS A 36 0.38 -2.96 10.31
CA HIS A 36 -0.84 -3.42 10.98
C HIS A 36 -1.35 -4.75 10.41
N GLN A 37 -1.24 -4.93 9.10
CA GLN A 37 -1.66 -6.17 8.46
C GLN A 37 -0.71 -7.32 8.85
N THR A 38 -1.27 -8.50 9.12
CA THR A 38 -0.50 -9.72 9.44
C THR A 38 -0.70 -10.85 8.42
N LYS A 39 -1.55 -10.61 7.41
CA LYS A 39 -1.94 -11.58 6.38
C LYS A 39 -0.78 -11.84 5.41
N TYR A 40 -0.10 -10.78 4.99
CA TYR A 40 0.95 -10.80 3.98
C TYR A 40 2.31 -10.82 4.67
N LYS A 41 3.03 -11.94 4.56
CA LYS A 41 4.39 -12.10 5.12
C LYS A 41 5.49 -11.88 4.09
N VAL A 42 5.13 -11.91 2.82
CA VAL A 42 6.04 -11.74 1.69
C VAL A 42 5.37 -10.92 0.59
N ILE A 43 6.15 -10.17 -0.17
CA ILE A 43 5.74 -9.43 -1.36
C ILE A 43 6.37 -10.11 -2.57
N ASN A 44 5.55 -10.59 -3.50
CA ASN A 44 6.08 -11.16 -4.75
C ASN A 44 6.33 -10.06 -5.79
N LYS A 45 6.99 -10.42 -6.90
CA LYS A 45 7.31 -9.48 -7.99
C LYS A 45 6.07 -8.76 -8.55
N ASP A 46 4.95 -9.48 -8.69
CA ASP A 46 3.70 -8.92 -9.22
C ASP A 46 3.12 -7.86 -8.27
N GLN A 47 3.00 -8.18 -6.99
CA GLN A 47 2.52 -7.25 -5.97
C GLN A 47 3.43 -6.02 -5.86
N TRP A 48 4.75 -6.21 -5.94
CA TRP A 48 5.70 -5.11 -5.97
C TRP A 48 5.46 -4.18 -7.17
N CYS A 49 5.30 -4.74 -8.38
CA CYS A 49 5.01 -3.96 -9.57
C CYS A 49 3.69 -3.19 -9.44
N ASN A 50 2.63 -3.82 -8.93
CA ASN A 50 1.34 -3.17 -8.70
C ASN A 50 1.45 -2.03 -7.67
N ILE A 51 2.19 -2.21 -6.57
CA ILE A 51 2.42 -1.14 -5.59
C ILE A 51 3.14 0.06 -6.22
N LEU A 52 4.18 -0.20 -7.03
CA LEU A 52 4.88 0.88 -7.74
C LEU A 52 3.98 1.58 -8.75
N GLU A 53 3.15 0.83 -9.49
CA GLU A 53 2.22 1.42 -10.45
C GLU A 53 1.17 2.26 -9.74
N PHE A 54 0.54 1.72 -8.70
CA PHE A 54 -0.43 2.41 -7.85
C PHE A 54 0.14 3.73 -7.32
N SER A 55 1.38 3.72 -6.83
CA SER A 55 2.04 4.93 -6.31
C SER A 55 2.22 6.05 -7.35
N ARG A 56 2.20 5.71 -8.64
CA ARG A 56 2.41 6.63 -9.76
C ARG A 56 1.10 7.07 -10.41
N VAL A 57 0.13 6.17 -10.50
CA VAL A 57 -1.13 6.43 -11.21
C VAL A 57 -2.22 6.92 -10.27
N ILE A 58 -2.26 6.46 -9.02
CA ILE A 58 -3.30 6.83 -8.07
C ILE A 58 -2.93 8.12 -7.35
N GLN A 59 -3.87 9.06 -7.32
CA GLN A 59 -3.72 10.35 -6.67
C GLN A 59 -3.90 10.23 -5.15
N PRO A 60 -3.27 11.12 -4.36
CA PRO A 60 -3.30 11.04 -2.89
C PRO A 60 -4.70 11.19 -2.27
N ASP A 61 -5.62 11.84 -2.98
CA ASP A 61 -7.02 12.00 -2.61
C ASP A 61 -7.89 10.79 -3.02
N LEU A 62 -7.31 9.80 -3.72
CA LEU A 62 -7.96 8.60 -4.23
C LEU A 62 -9.12 8.88 -5.20
N ASP A 63 -9.22 10.09 -5.77
CA ASP A 63 -10.31 10.48 -6.67
C ASP A 63 -10.37 9.61 -7.93
N ASN A 64 -9.20 9.19 -8.42
CA ASN A 64 -9.06 8.38 -9.61
C ASN A 64 -8.90 6.87 -9.33
N TYR A 65 -9.10 6.43 -8.08
CA TYR A 65 -9.07 5.01 -7.75
C TYR A 65 -10.42 4.37 -8.04
N ASP A 66 -10.39 3.26 -8.77
CA ASP A 66 -11.57 2.45 -9.13
C ASP A 66 -11.52 1.11 -8.36
N GLU A 67 -12.54 0.85 -7.54
CA GLU A 67 -12.67 -0.34 -6.71
C GLU A 67 -13.02 -1.61 -7.52
N ASP A 68 -13.61 -1.44 -8.70
CA ASP A 68 -13.83 -2.51 -9.68
C ASP A 68 -12.62 -2.70 -10.62
N GLY A 69 -11.53 -1.96 -10.36
CA GLY A 69 -10.29 -2.01 -11.11
C GLY A 69 -9.54 -3.35 -10.99
N ALA A 70 -8.56 -3.57 -11.85
CA ALA A 70 -7.74 -4.79 -11.85
C ALA A 70 -6.63 -4.79 -10.78
N TRP A 71 -6.80 -4.02 -9.70
CA TRP A 71 -5.80 -3.94 -8.64
C TRP A 71 -5.80 -5.21 -7.76
N PRO A 72 -4.65 -5.56 -7.16
CA PRO A 72 -4.63 -6.61 -6.16
C PRO A 72 -5.44 -6.24 -4.92
N VAL A 73 -6.12 -7.24 -4.34
CA VAL A 73 -6.90 -7.13 -3.10
C VAL A 73 -6.16 -6.40 -1.96
N MET A 74 -4.83 -6.55 -1.87
CA MET A 74 -4.01 -5.83 -0.89
C MET A 74 -4.14 -4.30 -1.00
N LEU A 75 -4.20 -3.77 -2.23
CA LEU A 75 -4.34 -2.34 -2.47
C LEU A 75 -5.77 -1.87 -2.18
N ASP A 76 -6.76 -2.69 -2.49
CA ASP A 76 -8.16 -2.42 -2.15
C ASP A 76 -8.35 -2.35 -0.62
N GLU A 77 -7.78 -3.32 0.11
CA GLU A 77 -7.74 -3.32 1.59
C GLU A 77 -6.99 -2.08 2.13
N PHE A 78 -5.92 -1.63 1.46
CA PHE A 78 -5.20 -0.42 1.86
C PHE A 78 -6.05 0.84 1.67
N VAL A 79 -6.77 0.95 0.55
CA VAL A 79 -7.64 2.09 0.27
C VAL A 79 -8.81 2.14 1.26
N GLU A 80 -9.43 0.99 1.54
CA GLU A 80 -10.47 0.87 2.56
C GLU A 80 -9.94 1.33 3.92
N TRP A 81 -8.80 0.80 4.35
CA TRP A 81 -8.16 1.18 5.62
C TRP A 81 -7.83 2.68 5.71
N LEU A 82 -7.39 3.28 4.60
CA LEU A 82 -7.10 4.72 4.53
C LEU A 82 -8.38 5.56 4.67
N LYS A 83 -9.47 5.14 4.01
CA LYS A 83 -10.78 5.81 4.10
C LYS A 83 -11.34 5.72 5.53
N GLU A 84 -11.24 4.55 6.18
CA GLU A 84 -11.63 4.36 7.58
C GLU A 84 -10.85 5.31 8.51
N LYS A 85 -9.51 5.37 8.37
CA LYS A 85 -8.66 6.29 9.15
C LYS A 85 -9.04 7.76 8.98
N SER A 86 -9.38 8.16 7.76
CA SER A 86 -9.84 9.53 7.50
C SER A 86 -11.20 9.81 8.13
N ASN A 87 -12.05 8.80 8.31
CA ASN A 87 -13.36 8.94 8.93
C ASN A 87 -13.28 8.94 10.48
N GLU A 88 -12.45 8.08 11.07
CA GLU A 88 -12.19 8.04 12.52
C GLU A 88 -11.75 9.41 13.07
N GLY A 89 -10.92 10.15 12.32
CA GLY A 89 -10.47 11.49 12.72
C GLY A 89 -11.55 12.59 12.66
N ARG A 90 -12.64 12.38 11.90
CA ARG A 90 -13.78 13.30 11.83
C ARG A 90 -14.77 13.08 12.96
N GLU A 91 -14.94 11.83 13.39
CA GLU A 91 -15.91 11.46 14.43
C GLU A 91 -15.46 11.89 15.84
N MET A 92 -14.15 11.96 16.12
CA MET A 92 -13.63 12.50 17.38
C MET A 92 -13.64 14.03 17.50
N ARG A 93 -13.92 14.75 16.40
CA ARG A 93 -14.03 16.22 16.36
C ARG A 93 -15.49 16.70 16.36
N SER A 94 -16.45 15.78 16.40
CA SER A 94 -17.88 16.06 16.40
C SER A 94 -18.48 15.93 17.80
#